data_AF-A0A368NYN7-F1
#
_entry.id   AF-A0A368NYN7-F1
#
_cell.length_a   1.000
_cell.length_b   1.000
_cell.length_c   1.000
_cell.angle_alpha   90.00
_cell.angle_beta   90.00
_cell.angle_gamma   90.00
#
_symmetry.space_group_name_H-M   'P 1'
#
loop_
_entity.id
_entity.type
_entity.pdbx_description
1 polymer ?
#
loop_
_entity_poly.entity_id
_entity_poly.type
_entity_poly.pdbx_seq_one_letter_code
_entity_poly.pdbx_strand_id
1 'polypeptide(L)'
;MKAAEVERLRSMFPGIYSDFLAGRIGSLRVALELAGLRPQRSRLEKLKNSWKKASVEEQRAFIAWLAVEENGEELESAFPRSTLSVQKSASGPIANGRYLLPETIIRIEAVMARRRLKPGEVMQELGFGANDRSLLKALARKAALRLKAIAALESWLAENETS
;
A
#
# COMPACT_ATOMS: atom_id res chain seq x y z
N MET A 1 22.85 -13.20 -16.97
CA MET A 1 22.76 -11.72 -17.01
C MET A 1 24.07 -11.00 -16.67
N LYS A 2 24.80 -11.35 -15.59
CA LYS A 2 26.02 -10.59 -15.19
C LYS A 2 27.13 -10.53 -16.26
N ALA A 3 27.35 -11.60 -17.02
CA ALA A 3 28.43 -11.65 -18.03
C ALA A 3 28.26 -10.64 -19.19
N ALA A 4 27.04 -10.48 -19.71
CA ALA A 4 26.77 -9.51 -20.79
C ALA A 4 26.96 -8.05 -20.34
N GLU A 5 26.71 -7.76 -19.07
CA GLU A 5 26.85 -6.42 -18.50
C GLU A 5 28.31 -6.06 -18.23
N VAL A 6 29.12 -7.05 -17.84
CA VAL A 6 30.57 -6.90 -17.73
C VAL A 6 31.18 -6.60 -19.10
N GLU A 7 30.77 -7.33 -20.13
CA GLU A 7 31.29 -7.11 -21.49
C GLU A 7 30.88 -5.74 -22.03
N ARG A 8 29.64 -5.31 -21.80
CA ARG A 8 29.17 -3.97 -22.17
C ARG A 8 29.92 -2.87 -21.41
N LEU A 9 30.18 -3.06 -20.12
CA LEU A 9 30.96 -2.12 -19.31
C LEU A 9 32.41 -2.03 -19.82
N ARG A 10 33.03 -3.17 -20.15
CA ARG A 10 34.39 -3.25 -20.71
C ARG A 10 34.48 -2.55 -22.07
N SER A 11 33.51 -2.76 -22.95
CA SER A 11 33.49 -2.22 -24.31
C SER A 11 33.17 -0.72 -24.34
N MET A 12 32.19 -0.27 -23.56
CA MET A 12 31.71 1.12 -23.63
C MET A 12 32.39 2.06 -22.62
N PHE A 13 32.87 1.55 -21.49
CA PHE A 13 33.44 2.36 -20.39
C PHE A 13 34.70 1.70 -19.80
N PRO A 14 35.79 1.56 -20.59
CA PRO A 14 36.98 0.84 -20.18
C PRO A 14 37.66 1.42 -18.92
N GLY A 15 37.58 2.74 -18.70
CA GLY A 15 38.10 3.37 -17.47
C GLY A 15 37.38 2.91 -16.20
N ILE A 16 36.04 2.95 -16.21
CA ILE A 16 35.21 2.47 -15.09
C ILE A 16 35.40 0.97 -14.89
N TYR A 17 35.57 0.20 -15.96
CA TYR A 17 35.90 -1.22 -15.88
C TYR A 17 37.27 -1.47 -15.22
N SER A 18 38.29 -0.67 -15.55
CA SER A 18 39.61 -0.74 -14.92
C SER A 18 39.55 -0.38 -13.44
N ASP A 19 38.80 0.67 -13.05
CA ASP A 19 38.59 1.05 -11.65
C ASP A 19 37.86 -0.03 -10.85
N PHE A 20 36.91 -0.72 -11.49
CA PHE A 20 36.24 -1.89 -10.91
C PHE A 20 37.20 -3.07 -10.70
N LEU A 21 38.03 -3.40 -11.69
CA LEU A 21 39.03 -4.47 -11.55
C LEU A 21 40.12 -4.14 -10.52
N ALA A 22 40.51 -2.87 -10.42
CA ALA A 22 41.46 -2.38 -9.43
C ALA A 22 40.88 -2.32 -8.01
N GLY A 23 39.60 -2.67 -7.82
CA GLY A 23 38.92 -2.66 -6.52
C GLY A 23 38.55 -1.26 -6.00
N ARG A 24 38.81 -0.19 -6.77
CA ARG A 24 38.41 1.19 -6.42
C ARG A 24 36.88 1.34 -6.43
N ILE A 25 36.21 0.61 -7.31
CA ILE A 25 34.74 0.47 -7.30
C ILE A 25 34.38 -0.86 -6.67
N GLY A 26 33.79 -0.82 -5.47
CA GLY A 26 33.55 -2.02 -4.64
C GLY A 26 32.53 -3.03 -5.18
N SER A 27 31.81 -2.75 -6.28
CA SER A 27 30.96 -3.75 -6.93
C SER A 27 30.66 -3.44 -8.39
N LEU A 28 30.40 -4.50 -9.17
CA LEU A 28 29.98 -4.39 -10.57
C LEU A 28 28.71 -3.55 -10.71
N ARG A 29 27.81 -3.61 -9.73
CA ARG A 29 26.57 -2.83 -9.77
C ARG A 29 26.85 -1.33 -9.68
N VAL A 30 27.75 -0.90 -8.78
CA VAL A 30 28.14 0.50 -8.66
C VAL A 30 28.85 0.97 -9.94
N ALA A 31 29.69 0.13 -10.53
CA ALA A 31 30.34 0.43 -11.82
C ALA A 31 29.32 0.65 -12.94
N LEU A 32 28.28 -0.19 -13.01
CA LEU A 32 27.19 -0.04 -14.00
C LEU A 32 26.30 1.18 -13.75
N GLU A 33 26.10 1.57 -12.48
CA GLU A 33 25.36 2.77 -12.11
C GLU A 33 26.15 4.04 -12.48
N LEU A 34 27.48 4.06 -12.23
CA LEU A 34 28.37 5.14 -12.64
C LEU A 34 28.47 5.28 -14.17
N ALA A 35 28.47 4.15 -14.88
CA ALA A 35 28.47 4.11 -16.34
C ALA A 35 27.11 4.48 -16.97
N GLY A 36 26.06 4.74 -16.17
CA GLY A 36 24.70 4.99 -16.67
C GLY A 36 24.06 3.79 -17.38
N LEU A 37 24.70 2.62 -17.36
CA LEU A 37 24.21 1.38 -17.97
C LEU A 37 23.09 0.74 -17.17
N ARG A 38 22.95 1.11 -15.89
CA ARG A 38 21.82 0.74 -15.04
C ARG A 38 21.35 1.94 -14.23
N PRO A 39 20.03 2.14 -14.10
CA PRO A 39 19.50 3.15 -13.19
C PRO A 39 19.80 2.76 -11.74
N GLN A 40 20.11 3.78 -10.93
CA GLN A 40 20.23 3.62 -9.50
C GLN A 40 18.86 3.23 -8.93
N ARG A 41 18.84 2.26 -8.02
CA ARG A 41 17.59 1.84 -7.36
C ARG A 41 17.00 2.99 -6.57
N SER A 42 15.73 3.28 -6.85
CA SER A 42 14.95 4.24 -6.08
C SER A 42 14.83 3.81 -4.61
N ARG A 43 14.58 4.77 -3.72
CA ARG A 43 14.31 4.48 -2.29
C ARG A 43 13.13 3.53 -2.13
N LEU A 44 12.09 3.68 -2.96
CA LEU A 44 10.92 2.80 -2.99
C LEU A 44 11.27 1.35 -3.34
N GLU A 45 12.12 1.13 -4.35
CA GLU A 45 12.56 -0.22 -4.71
C GLU A 45 13.42 -0.87 -3.62
N LYS A 46 14.21 -0.08 -2.90
CA LYS A 46 14.95 -0.55 -1.73
C LYS A 46 13.99 -0.98 -0.63
N LEU A 47 13.00 -0.14 -0.30
CA LEU A 47 11.98 -0.46 0.70
C LEU A 47 11.18 -1.72 0.33
N LYS A 48 10.74 -1.85 -0.92
CA LYS A 48 10.05 -3.06 -1.42
C LYS A 48 10.90 -4.33 -1.29
N ASN A 49 12.20 -4.24 -1.57
CA ASN A 49 13.10 -5.38 -1.43
C ASN A 49 13.35 -5.74 0.04
N SER A 50 13.56 -4.74 0.91
CA SER A 50 13.71 -4.97 2.35
C SER A 50 12.44 -5.56 2.94
N TRP A 51 11.27 -5.03 2.56
CA TRP A 51 9.96 -5.55 2.98
C TRP A 51 9.78 -7.04 2.64
N LYS A 52 10.12 -7.45 1.42
CA LYS A 52 10.04 -8.86 1.00
C LYS A 52 11.00 -9.77 1.78
N LYS A 53 12.09 -9.24 2.30
CA LYS A 53 13.10 -9.98 3.06
C LYS A 53 12.83 -9.98 4.56
N ALA A 54 12.07 -9.01 5.04
CA ALA A 54 11.75 -8.85 6.44
C ALA A 54 10.89 -10.03 6.94
N SER A 55 11.15 -10.46 8.17
CA SER A 55 10.35 -11.48 8.85
C SER A 55 8.94 -10.98 9.12
N VAL A 56 8.03 -11.90 9.46
CA VAL A 56 6.65 -11.53 9.85
C VAL A 56 6.64 -10.60 11.07
N GLU A 57 7.59 -10.77 11.98
CA GLU A 57 7.74 -9.94 13.19
C GLU A 57 8.21 -8.52 12.83
N GLU A 58 9.22 -8.41 11.97
CA GLU A 58 9.74 -7.12 11.49
C GLU A 58 8.67 -6.35 10.69
N GLN A 59 7.91 -7.04 9.83
CA GLN A 59 6.81 -6.43 9.10
C GLN A 59 5.71 -5.92 10.04
N ARG A 60 5.36 -6.69 11.08
CA ARG A 60 4.37 -6.27 12.09
C ARG A 60 4.85 -5.07 12.90
N ALA A 61 6.11 -5.08 13.34
CA ALA A 61 6.69 -3.95 14.06
C ALA A 61 6.66 -2.68 13.21
N PHE A 62 6.99 -2.79 11.92
CA PHE A 62 6.94 -1.65 11.00
C PHE A 62 5.53 -1.12 10.77
N ILE A 63 4.52 -2.00 10.63
CA ILE A 63 3.12 -1.58 10.50
C ILE A 63 2.62 -0.92 11.79
N ALA A 64 2.98 -1.47 12.96
CA ALA A 64 2.63 -0.87 14.24
C ALA A 64 3.25 0.52 14.40
N TRP A 65 4.51 0.69 14.01
CA TRP A 65 5.16 2.01 13.98
C TRP A 65 4.44 3.01 13.05
N LEU A 66 4.04 2.58 11.84
CA LEU A 66 3.27 3.44 10.93
C LEU A 66 1.91 3.85 11.52
N ALA A 67 1.23 2.94 12.23
CA ALA A 67 -0.04 3.25 12.88
C ALA A 67 0.13 4.27 14.02
N VAL A 68 1.29 4.30 14.69
CA VAL A 68 1.60 5.32 15.70
C VAL A 68 1.92 6.66 15.03
N GLU A 69 2.66 6.67 13.92
CA GLU A 69 2.93 7.91 13.16
C GLU A 69 1.66 8.53 12.57
N GLU A 70 0.72 7.73 12.07
CA GLU A 70 -0.52 8.22 11.45
C GLU A 70 -1.50 8.81 12.49
N ASN A 71 -1.46 8.34 13.74
CA ASN A 71 -2.38 8.77 14.79
C ASN A 71 -1.87 9.95 15.63
N GLY A 72 -0.62 10.39 15.42
CA GLY A 72 -0.03 11.48 16.19
C GLY A 72 0.25 11.08 17.64
N GLU A 73 1.54 10.99 17.94
CA GLU A 73 2.15 10.99 19.27
C GLU A 73 2.37 9.64 19.99
N GLU A 74 3.67 9.34 20.08
CA GLU A 74 4.45 8.62 21.10
C GLU A 74 3.76 7.58 21.99
N LEU A 75 4.13 6.31 21.74
CA LEU A 75 3.98 5.24 22.70
C LEU A 75 5.24 5.17 23.58
N GLU A 76 5.14 5.63 24.83
CA GLU A 76 5.91 4.99 25.90
C GLU A 76 5.33 3.58 26.10
N SER A 77 6.16 2.62 25.73
CA SER A 77 5.98 1.18 25.84
C SER A 77 5.56 0.73 27.24
N ALA A 78 4.55 -0.15 27.32
CA ALA A 78 4.68 -1.47 27.95
C ALA A 78 3.38 -2.25 27.81
N PHE A 79 3.49 -3.49 27.34
CA PHE A 79 2.40 -4.47 27.43
C PHE A 79 1.86 -4.54 28.87
N PRO A 80 0.55 -4.77 29.03
CA PRO A 80 0.15 -6.15 29.19
C PRO A 80 -0.96 -6.58 28.25
N ARG A 81 -0.81 -7.83 27.82
CA ARG A 81 -1.84 -8.68 27.22
C ARG A 81 -3.09 -8.63 28.11
N SER A 82 -4.12 -7.89 27.70
CA SER A 82 -5.43 -7.96 28.34
C SER A 82 -6.50 -8.10 27.27
N THR A 83 -7.14 -9.27 27.29
CA THR A 83 -8.34 -9.63 26.56
C THR A 83 -9.51 -8.79 27.07
N LEU A 84 -9.65 -7.57 26.57
CA LEU A 84 -10.84 -6.77 26.80
C LEU A 84 -11.25 -6.14 25.48
N SER A 85 -12.35 -6.69 24.95
CA SER A 85 -13.34 -6.02 24.11
C SER A 85 -12.80 -4.77 23.42
N VAL A 86 -12.22 -4.96 22.23
CA VAL A 86 -12.09 -3.87 21.28
C VAL A 86 -13.53 -3.51 20.91
N GLN A 87 -14.12 -2.60 21.67
CA GLN A 87 -15.11 -1.69 21.13
C GLN A 87 -14.36 -0.88 20.07
N LYS A 88 -14.29 -1.49 18.89
CA LYS A 88 -13.68 -0.97 17.68
C LYS A 88 -14.51 0.25 17.34
N SER A 89 -14.11 1.41 17.83
CA SER A 89 -14.56 2.68 17.28
C SER A 89 -14.31 2.59 15.79
N ALA A 90 -15.39 2.41 15.03
CA ALA A 90 -15.41 1.95 13.65
C ALA A 90 -14.97 3.04 12.65
N SER A 91 -14.04 3.90 13.03
CA SER A 91 -13.70 5.11 12.27
C SER A 91 -12.24 5.17 11.86
N GLY A 92 -11.67 4.04 11.43
CA GLY A 92 -10.47 4.09 10.60
C GLY A 92 -10.83 4.60 9.20
N PRO A 93 -9.89 5.25 8.48
CA PRO A 93 -10.13 5.77 7.14
C PRO A 93 -10.67 4.66 6.23
N ILE A 94 -11.71 4.95 5.45
CA ILE A 94 -12.36 3.93 4.62
C ILE A 94 -11.64 3.62 3.30
N ALA A 95 -10.70 4.48 2.90
CA ALA A 95 -9.98 4.38 1.64
C ALA A 95 -8.53 4.86 1.77
N ASN A 96 -7.63 4.23 1.01
CA ASN A 96 -6.29 4.77 0.76
C ASN A 96 -6.33 5.54 -0.57
N GLY A 97 -6.46 6.87 -0.46
CA GLY A 97 -6.64 7.77 -1.60
C GLY A 97 -7.96 7.51 -2.33
N ARG A 98 -7.90 6.87 -3.50
CA ARG A 98 -9.08 6.55 -4.32
C ARG A 98 -9.54 5.09 -4.22
N TYR A 99 -8.83 4.26 -3.46
CA TYR A 99 -9.07 2.83 -3.40
C TYR A 99 -9.64 2.46 -2.04
N LEU A 100 -10.74 1.69 -2.02
CA LEU A 100 -11.27 1.17 -0.77
C LEU A 100 -10.28 0.21 -0.13
N LEU A 101 -10.13 0.31 1.18
CA LEU A 101 -9.34 -0.65 1.94
C LEU A 101 -10.05 -2.01 1.94
N PRO A 102 -9.29 -3.13 2.01
CA PRO A 102 -9.89 -4.46 2.08
C PRO A 102 -10.86 -4.62 3.26
N GLU A 103 -10.57 -4.03 4.42
CA GLU A 103 -11.47 -4.05 5.57
C GLU A 103 -12.79 -3.31 5.29
N THR A 104 -12.73 -2.16 4.61
CA THR A 104 -13.92 -1.38 4.23
C THR A 104 -14.80 -2.15 3.27
N ILE A 105 -14.22 -2.90 2.32
CA ILE A 105 -14.99 -3.73 1.38
C ILE A 105 -15.82 -4.75 2.16
N ILE A 106 -15.23 -5.44 3.13
CA ILE A 106 -15.92 -6.43 3.98
C ILE A 106 -17.07 -5.76 4.76
N ARG A 107 -16.83 -4.57 5.30
CA ARG A 107 -17.84 -3.78 6.03
C ARG A 107 -19.03 -3.41 5.14
N ILE A 108 -18.77 -2.88 3.94
CA ILE A 108 -19.79 -2.55 2.96
C ILE A 108 -20.58 -3.78 2.54
N GLU A 109 -19.91 -4.89 2.24
CA GLU A 109 -20.56 -6.15 1.88
C GLU A 109 -21.44 -6.70 3.01
N ALA A 110 -21.02 -6.55 4.27
CA ALA A 110 -21.81 -6.96 5.43
C ALA A 110 -23.10 -6.14 5.57
N VAL A 111 -23.02 -4.81 5.43
CA VAL A 111 -24.20 -3.92 5.45
C VAL A 111 -25.12 -4.25 4.26
N MET A 112 -24.57 -4.43 3.07
CA MET A 112 -25.31 -4.82 1.87
C MET A 112 -26.03 -6.16 2.04
N ALA A 113 -25.37 -7.16 2.61
CA ALA A 113 -25.97 -8.47 2.87
C ALA A 113 -27.11 -8.38 3.91
N ARG A 114 -26.90 -7.61 4.99
CA ARG A 114 -27.91 -7.39 6.03
C ARG A 114 -29.18 -6.73 5.47
N ARG A 115 -29.01 -5.69 4.66
CA ARG A 115 -30.13 -4.93 4.06
C ARG A 115 -30.60 -5.48 2.70
N ARG A 116 -29.97 -6.54 2.20
CA ARG A 116 -30.19 -7.13 0.86
C ARG A 116 -30.07 -6.11 -0.29
N LEU A 117 -29.15 -5.16 -0.16
CA LEU A 117 -28.92 -4.10 -1.14
C LEU A 117 -27.98 -4.55 -2.26
N LYS A 118 -28.25 -4.08 -3.47
CA LYS A 118 -27.33 -4.20 -4.62
C LYS A 118 -26.37 -3.01 -4.67
N PRO A 119 -25.18 -3.14 -5.28
CA PRO A 119 -24.23 -2.02 -5.40
C PRO A 119 -24.83 -0.77 -6.08
N GLY A 120 -25.75 -0.93 -7.02
CA GLY A 120 -26.42 0.18 -7.68
C GLY A 120 -27.43 0.91 -6.78
N GLU A 121 -28.08 0.20 -5.86
CA GLU A 121 -29.00 0.77 -4.88
C GLU A 121 -28.23 1.55 -3.82
N VAL A 122 -27.07 1.04 -3.38
CA VAL A 122 -26.16 1.80 -2.51
C VAL A 122 -25.73 3.10 -3.21
N MET A 123 -25.30 3.04 -4.47
CA MET A 123 -24.96 4.26 -5.22
C MET A 123 -26.13 5.24 -5.33
N GLN A 124 -27.37 4.75 -5.40
CA GLN A 124 -28.57 5.58 -5.39
C GLN A 124 -28.84 6.22 -4.03
N GLU A 125 -28.67 5.50 -2.92
CA GLU A 125 -28.75 6.04 -1.55
C GLU A 125 -27.66 7.13 -1.34
N LEU A 126 -26.49 6.96 -1.96
CA LEU A 126 -25.40 7.94 -1.95
C LEU A 126 -25.64 9.18 -2.84
N GLY A 127 -26.79 9.26 -3.52
CA GLY A 127 -27.12 10.37 -4.42
C GLY A 127 -26.44 10.31 -5.80
N PHE A 128 -25.85 9.16 -6.17
CA PHE A 128 -25.36 8.90 -7.53
C PHE A 128 -26.42 8.16 -8.36
N GLY A 129 -26.24 8.12 -9.68
CA GLY A 129 -27.17 7.40 -10.54
C GLY A 129 -27.13 5.88 -10.29
N ALA A 130 -28.28 5.21 -10.30
CA ALA A 130 -28.38 3.76 -10.13
C ALA A 130 -27.59 2.95 -11.19
N ASN A 131 -27.32 3.56 -12.34
CA ASN A 131 -26.48 2.99 -13.41
C ASN A 131 -24.96 3.20 -13.18
N ASP A 132 -24.56 3.88 -12.12
CA ASP A 132 -23.15 4.09 -11.79
C ASP A 132 -22.53 2.78 -11.28
N ARG A 133 -21.75 2.13 -12.15
CA ARG A 133 -21.06 0.87 -11.84
C ARG A 133 -19.77 1.06 -11.05
N SER A 134 -19.48 2.27 -10.55
CA SER A 134 -18.22 2.55 -9.84
C SER A 134 -18.06 1.73 -8.57
N LEU A 135 -19.10 1.63 -7.74
CA LEU A 135 -19.05 0.79 -6.53
C LEU A 135 -18.92 -0.69 -6.88
N LEU A 136 -19.67 -1.17 -7.88
CA LEU A 136 -19.57 -2.56 -8.35
C LEU A 136 -18.14 -2.89 -8.80
N LYS A 137 -17.49 -2.00 -9.57
CA LYS A 137 -16.09 -2.18 -10.00
C LYS A 137 -15.12 -2.08 -8.83
N ALA A 138 -15.39 -1.23 -7.84
CA ALA A 138 -14.56 -1.08 -6.65
C ALA A 138 -14.57 -2.38 -5.81
N LEU A 139 -15.75 -2.97 -5.59
CA LEU A 139 -15.89 -4.23 -4.87
C LEU A 139 -15.28 -5.41 -5.65
N ALA A 140 -15.62 -5.55 -6.94
CA ALA A 140 -15.21 -6.73 -7.73
C ALA A 140 -13.74 -6.69 -8.20
N ARG A 141 -13.19 -5.50 -8.47
CA ARG A 141 -11.88 -5.34 -9.13
C ARG A 141 -10.94 -4.39 -8.38
N LYS A 142 -11.30 -3.93 -7.18
CA LYS A 142 -10.52 -2.95 -6.41
C LYS A 142 -10.24 -1.69 -7.23
N ALA A 143 -11.22 -1.27 -8.04
CA ALA A 143 -11.11 -0.10 -8.89
C ALA A 143 -11.15 1.21 -8.08
N ALA A 144 -10.57 2.26 -8.65
CA ALA A 144 -10.59 3.59 -8.06
C ALA A 144 -12.00 4.19 -8.07
N LEU A 145 -12.38 4.82 -6.96
CA LEU A 145 -13.60 5.61 -6.79
C LEU A 145 -13.30 7.10 -6.87
N ARG A 146 -14.33 7.88 -7.22
CA ARG A 146 -14.26 9.35 -7.16
C ARG A 146 -14.25 9.77 -5.69
N LEU A 147 -13.50 10.82 -5.36
CA LEU A 147 -13.38 11.32 -3.98
C LEU A 147 -14.73 11.68 -3.35
N LYS A 148 -15.65 12.26 -4.14
CA LYS A 148 -17.03 12.52 -3.69
C LYS A 148 -17.79 11.24 -3.30
N ALA A 149 -17.58 10.15 -4.04
CA ALA A 149 -18.24 8.88 -3.74
C ALA A 149 -17.66 8.22 -2.49
N ILE A 150 -16.35 8.40 -2.24
CA ILE A 150 -15.71 7.94 -1.00
C ILE A 150 -16.30 8.71 0.19
N ALA A 151 -16.34 10.04 0.13
CA ALA A 151 -16.91 10.86 1.22
C ALA A 151 -18.38 10.49 1.52
N ALA A 152 -19.21 10.31 0.49
CA ALA A 152 -20.59 9.89 0.68
C ALA A 152 -20.69 8.48 1.29
N LEU A 153 -19.85 7.55 0.84
CA LEU A 153 -19.81 6.17 1.34
C LEU A 153 -19.34 6.08 2.79
N GLU A 154 -18.48 7.00 3.23
CA GLU A 154 -18.05 7.12 4.62
C GLU A 154 -19.22 7.50 5.55
N SER A 155 -19.97 8.55 5.18
CA SER A 155 -21.18 8.94 5.92
C SER A 155 -22.23 7.82 5.93
N TRP A 156 -22.47 7.20 4.79
CA TRP A 156 -23.42 6.10 4.68
C TRP A 156 -23.01 4.89 5.53
N LEU A 157 -21.73 4.52 5.56
CA LEU A 157 -21.23 3.44 6.42
C LEU A 157 -21.44 3.77 7.90
N ALA A 158 -21.14 5.00 8.33
CA ALA A 158 -21.33 5.41 9.71
C ALA A 158 -22.80 5.29 10.16
N GLU A 159 -23.75 5.70 9.31
CA GLU A 159 -25.19 5.62 9.55
C GLU A 159 -25.72 4.18 9.56
N ASN A 160 -25.17 3.31 8.70
CA ASN A 160 -25.71 1.97 8.48
C ASN A 160 -25.01 0.87 9.29
N GLU A 161 -23.86 1.16 9.92
CA GLU A 161 -23.21 0.21 10.82
C GLU A 161 -23.73 0.26 12.25
N THR A 162 -24.30 1.39 12.66
CA THR A 162 -24.88 1.57 13.99
C THR A 162 -26.34 1.09 14.08
N SER A 163 -26.99 0.79 12.96
CA SER A 163 -28.36 0.25 12.87
C SER A 163 -28.41 -1.25 12.57
#